data_AF-A0A954UAV5-F1
#
_entry.id   AF-A0A954UAV5-F1
#
_cell.length_a   1.000
_cell.length_b   1.000
_cell.length_c   1.000
_cell.angle_alpha   90.00
_cell.angle_beta   90.00
_cell.angle_gamma   90.00
#
_symmetry.space_group_name_H-M   'P 1'
#
loop_
_entity.id
_entity.type
_entity.pdbx_description
1 polymer ?
#
loop_
_entity_poly.entity_id
_entity_poly.type
_entity_poly.pdbx_seq_one_letter_code
_entity_poly.pdbx_strand_id
1 'polypeptide(L)'
;MTTGWVLLSVVAAAQEPVPAPVPIDSPSIGSPSIITRSLDTLTIDAAAIEPPMDEQRSDLAIACLRIPASLITEEASRSFQHTAPVDRVVLGTHARGMAECQGEVRCEMGQQTSAAELVCHISGTVRSQTCGTNGPALINSTAETSYTATKRIVFDGRQLTTQPAVVNARTQIQITGIGSIAPRLRGRIVERVATRRAADSRLEAERITCRLTADELQQHIDNEFSQRIVSLNRKLAMRLAILDGFKDNEYALSISSRPEYIQILYARRETNSQTDAALPNFPLGDKLVLWIPLPDSKSAINDEEAWGLEDVKGFLPLWLYAPVSRIKAKIDESTPRLDLLRHSNWIGFEFGSDAAQ
;
A
#
# COMPACT_ATOMS: atom_id res chain seq x y z
N MET A 1 35.53 -7.18 -18.88
CA MET A 1 34.16 -7.44 -18.39
C MET A 1 34.10 -6.86 -16.99
N THR A 2 33.65 -5.62 -16.88
CA THR A 2 33.79 -4.80 -15.67
C THR A 2 32.43 -4.23 -15.30
N THR A 3 31.80 -4.85 -14.30
CA THR A 3 30.64 -4.37 -13.55
C THR A 3 31.10 -3.71 -12.26
N GLY A 4 30.38 -2.66 -11.84
CA GLY A 4 30.33 -2.24 -10.44
C GLY A 4 30.48 -0.75 -10.21
N TRP A 5 29.42 0.01 -10.51
CA TRP A 5 29.24 1.37 -9.99
C TRP A 5 28.54 1.30 -8.63
N VAL A 6 29.14 1.89 -7.60
CA VAL A 6 28.47 2.30 -6.36
C VAL A 6 29.08 3.64 -5.97
N LEU A 7 28.26 4.68 -5.84
CA LEU A 7 28.58 5.79 -4.96
C LEU A 7 27.31 6.50 -4.49
N LEU A 8 27.04 6.29 -3.19
CA LEU A 8 26.23 7.13 -2.32
C LEU A 8 26.76 8.57 -2.36
N SER A 9 25.88 9.57 -2.40
CA SER A 9 26.20 10.91 -1.90
C SER A 9 24.93 11.57 -1.35
N VAL A 10 24.96 11.77 -0.04
CA VAL A 10 24.04 12.55 0.78
C VAL A 10 24.44 14.02 0.66
N VAL A 11 23.54 14.91 0.23
CA VAL A 11 23.70 16.36 0.41
C VAL A 11 22.35 16.97 0.78
N ALA A 12 22.33 17.58 1.97
CA ALA A 12 21.22 18.39 2.49
C ALA A 12 21.17 19.74 1.76
N ALA A 13 19.97 20.17 1.35
CA ALA A 13 19.71 21.50 0.82
C ALA A 13 18.55 22.17 1.56
N ALA A 14 18.76 23.44 1.89
CA ALA A 14 17.92 24.29 2.72
C ALA A 14 16.59 24.68 2.03
N GLN A 15 15.52 24.75 2.82
CA GLN A 15 14.18 25.18 2.43
C GLN A 15 14.07 26.71 2.32
N GLU A 16 13.58 27.20 1.17
CA GLU A 16 13.06 28.56 1.01
C GLU A 16 11.53 28.60 1.24
N PRO A 17 10.96 29.76 1.64
CA PRO A 17 9.62 29.85 2.22
C PRO A 17 8.48 29.82 1.19
N VAL A 18 7.42 29.08 1.52
CA VAL A 18 6.16 28.95 0.78
C VAL A 18 5.34 30.25 0.84
N PRO A 19 4.81 30.79 -0.27
CA PRO A 19 3.90 31.93 -0.24
C PRO A 19 2.45 31.55 0.16
N ALA A 20 1.79 32.46 0.87
CA ALA A 20 0.46 32.30 1.46
C ALA A 20 -0.68 32.13 0.42
N PRO A 21 -1.78 31.43 0.77
CA PRO A 21 -2.89 31.17 -0.13
C PRO A 21 -3.81 32.38 -0.33
N VAL A 22 -4.29 32.54 -1.57
CA VAL A 22 -5.26 33.57 -2.01
C VAL A 22 -6.69 33.11 -1.67
N PRO A 23 -7.62 34.01 -1.28
CA PRO A 23 -8.99 33.64 -0.97
C PRO A 23 -9.79 33.38 -2.26
N ILE A 24 -10.59 32.30 -2.27
CA ILE A 24 -11.50 31.96 -3.36
C ILE A 24 -12.92 32.35 -2.93
N ASP A 25 -13.52 33.29 -3.65
CA ASP A 25 -14.92 33.66 -3.55
C ASP A 25 -15.83 32.51 -4.00
N SER A 26 -16.86 32.21 -3.20
CA SER A 26 -17.88 31.21 -3.49
C SER A 26 -19.05 31.85 -4.25
N PRO A 27 -19.52 31.27 -5.38
CA PRO A 27 -20.80 31.65 -5.95
C PRO A 27 -21.94 30.85 -5.32
N SER A 28 -23.00 31.57 -4.98
CA SER A 28 -24.31 31.05 -4.57
C SER A 28 -25.18 30.70 -5.78
N ILE A 29 -26.24 29.94 -5.48
CA ILE A 29 -27.53 29.78 -6.21
C ILE A 29 -27.76 28.39 -6.81
N GLY A 30 -28.89 27.79 -6.38
CA GLY A 30 -29.58 26.76 -7.14
C GLY A 30 -30.49 25.85 -6.29
N SER A 31 -31.59 26.39 -5.76
CA SER A 31 -32.66 25.58 -5.15
C SER A 31 -33.30 24.65 -6.20
N PRO A 32 -33.51 23.35 -5.93
CA PRO A 32 -34.36 22.53 -6.77
C PRO A 32 -35.78 22.41 -6.20
N SER A 33 -36.71 22.44 -7.15
CA SER A 33 -38.16 22.40 -7.04
C SER A 33 -38.69 21.08 -6.48
N ILE A 34 -39.74 21.23 -5.66
CA ILE A 34 -40.57 20.18 -5.10
C ILE A 34 -41.39 19.51 -6.21
N ILE A 35 -41.22 18.21 -6.40
CA ILE A 35 -42.13 17.36 -7.19
C ILE A 35 -42.79 16.38 -6.23
N THR A 36 -44.07 16.62 -5.99
CA THR A 36 -44.99 15.73 -5.27
C THR A 36 -45.35 14.56 -6.18
N ARG A 37 -45.01 13.33 -5.79
CA ARG A 37 -45.61 12.12 -6.36
C ARG A 37 -46.17 11.24 -5.26
N SER A 38 -47.50 11.14 -5.29
CA SER A 38 -48.33 10.14 -4.65
C SER A 38 -47.86 8.73 -5.05
N LEU A 39 -47.69 7.85 -4.06
CA LEU A 39 -47.63 6.41 -4.28
C LEU A 39 -48.57 5.74 -3.30
N ASP A 40 -49.52 5.05 -3.91
CA ASP A 40 -50.59 4.29 -3.30
C ASP A 40 -50.08 3.14 -2.44
N THR A 41 -50.97 2.80 -1.53
CA THR A 41 -50.98 1.72 -0.57
C THR A 41 -50.54 0.37 -1.17
N LEU A 42 -49.44 -0.19 -0.69
CA LEU A 42 -49.15 -1.62 -0.78
C LEU A 42 -48.90 -2.15 0.63
N THR A 43 -49.92 -2.81 1.15
CA THR A 43 -49.89 -3.67 2.33
C THR A 43 -48.93 -4.81 2.07
N ILE A 44 -47.81 -4.86 2.80
CA ILE A 44 -46.95 -6.04 2.88
C ILE A 44 -47.14 -6.62 4.28
N ASP A 45 -48.11 -7.53 4.38
CA ASP A 45 -48.08 -8.58 5.38
C ASP A 45 -47.07 -9.63 4.90
N ALA A 46 -45.91 -9.65 5.53
CA ALA A 46 -45.01 -10.80 5.50
C ALA A 46 -44.14 -10.72 6.74
N ALA A 47 -44.55 -11.45 7.77
CA ALA A 47 -43.67 -11.92 8.82
C ALA A 47 -42.50 -12.69 8.18
N ALA A 48 -41.44 -11.97 7.83
CA ALA A 48 -40.15 -12.55 7.52
C ALA A 48 -39.48 -12.90 8.84
N ILE A 49 -39.78 -14.12 9.29
CA ILE A 49 -38.98 -14.86 10.25
C ILE A 49 -37.53 -14.80 9.74
N GLU A 50 -36.66 -14.07 10.43
CA GLU A 50 -35.23 -14.27 10.28
C GLU A 50 -34.97 -15.77 10.53
N PRO A 51 -34.42 -16.52 9.57
CA PRO A 51 -34.06 -17.91 9.86
C PRO A 51 -33.06 -17.88 11.02
N PRO A 52 -33.18 -18.78 12.01
CA PRO A 52 -32.17 -18.90 13.05
C PRO A 52 -30.82 -19.09 12.33
N MET A 53 -29.90 -18.15 12.56
CA MET A 53 -28.54 -18.25 12.06
C MET A 53 -28.00 -19.64 12.43
N ASP A 54 -27.58 -20.40 11.42
CA ASP A 54 -26.94 -21.71 11.54
C ASP A 54 -25.82 -21.69 12.59
N GLU A 55 -26.16 -22.02 13.83
CA GLU A 55 -25.22 -22.18 14.96
C GLU A 55 -24.27 -23.38 14.71
N GLN A 56 -24.62 -24.26 13.77
CA GLN A 56 -23.88 -25.48 13.41
C GLN A 56 -22.68 -25.28 12.47
N ARG A 57 -22.37 -24.07 11.99
CA ARG A 57 -21.24 -23.84 11.06
C ARG A 57 -19.92 -23.47 11.73
N SER A 58 -19.90 -23.32 13.05
CA SER A 58 -18.70 -22.99 13.85
C SER A 58 -17.67 -24.13 13.91
N ASP A 59 -18.06 -25.37 13.59
CA ASP A 59 -17.22 -26.58 13.72
C ASP A 59 -16.08 -26.69 12.68
N LEU A 60 -16.02 -25.79 11.70
CA LEU A 60 -15.14 -25.95 10.53
C LEU A 60 -13.87 -25.11 10.58
N ALA A 61 -13.91 -24.00 11.32
CA ALA A 61 -12.77 -23.11 11.50
C ALA A 61 -12.02 -23.49 12.76
N ILE A 62 -10.70 -23.61 12.67
CA ILE A 62 -9.82 -23.94 13.80
C ILE A 62 -9.16 -22.70 14.36
N ALA A 63 -8.87 -21.75 13.48
CA ALA A 63 -8.37 -20.44 13.85
C ALA A 63 -8.69 -19.42 12.75
N CYS A 64 -8.89 -18.18 13.16
CA CYS A 64 -9.06 -17.02 12.29
C CYS A 64 -8.07 -15.94 12.70
N LEU A 65 -7.15 -15.58 11.82
CA LEU A 65 -6.23 -14.48 12.04
C LEU A 65 -6.73 -13.25 11.28
N ARG A 66 -6.90 -12.13 11.99
CA ARG A 66 -7.17 -10.82 11.37
C ARG A 66 -5.98 -9.89 11.49
N ILE A 67 -5.59 -9.33 10.36
CA ILE A 67 -4.51 -8.35 10.23
C ILE A 67 -5.17 -7.03 9.84
N PRO A 68 -5.19 -6.01 10.71
CA PRO A 68 -5.69 -4.69 10.36
C PRO A 68 -5.04 -4.15 9.10
N ALA A 69 -5.85 -3.54 8.23
CA ALA A 69 -5.35 -2.93 7.00
C ALA A 69 -4.37 -1.79 7.31
N SER A 70 -4.59 -1.03 8.38
CA SER A 70 -3.72 0.06 8.86
C SER A 70 -2.26 -0.35 8.99
N LEU A 71 -1.98 -1.52 9.53
CA LEU A 71 -0.61 -2.03 9.71
C LEU A 71 0.16 -2.19 8.39
N ILE A 72 -0.56 -2.45 7.29
CA ILE A 72 0.02 -2.63 5.96
C ILE A 72 -0.02 -1.31 5.21
N THR A 73 -1.15 -0.60 5.25
CA THR A 73 -1.36 0.64 4.51
C THR A 73 -0.51 1.78 5.05
N GLU A 74 -0.27 1.90 6.35
CA GLU A 74 0.57 2.96 6.92
C GLU A 74 2.03 2.87 6.45
N GLU A 75 2.60 1.66 6.46
CA GLU A 75 3.96 1.44 5.99
C GLU A 75 4.06 1.63 4.47
N ALA A 76 3.06 1.15 3.72
CA ALA A 76 3.03 1.24 2.27
C ALA A 76 2.77 2.66 1.76
N SER A 77 1.95 3.45 2.46
CA SER A 77 1.51 4.81 2.07
C SER A 77 2.52 5.92 2.38
N ARG A 78 3.73 5.58 2.84
CA ARG A 78 4.76 6.59 3.08
C ARG A 78 5.11 7.32 1.78
N SER A 79 5.04 8.64 1.78
CA SER A 79 5.53 9.46 0.68
C SER A 79 7.04 9.25 0.49
N PHE A 80 7.55 9.63 -0.68
CA PHE A 80 8.97 9.60 -0.96
C PHE A 80 9.40 10.87 -1.69
N GLN A 81 10.66 11.24 -1.46
CA GLN A 81 11.35 12.31 -2.17
C GLN A 81 12.74 11.81 -2.52
N HIS A 82 13.15 12.01 -3.77
CA HIS A 82 14.40 11.52 -4.28
C HIS A 82 15.01 12.51 -5.27
N THR A 83 16.33 12.68 -5.20
CA THR A 83 17.08 13.51 -6.14
C THR A 83 18.07 12.64 -6.89
N ALA A 84 18.06 12.72 -8.22
CA ALA A 84 18.88 11.90 -9.11
C ALA A 84 19.57 12.76 -10.17
N PRO A 85 20.77 12.37 -10.63
CA PRO A 85 21.39 12.99 -11.79
C PRO A 85 20.60 12.66 -13.06
N VAL A 86 20.51 13.63 -13.97
CA VAL A 86 20.02 13.43 -15.33
C VAL A 86 21.23 13.32 -16.25
N ASP A 87 21.33 12.22 -16.99
CA ASP A 87 22.32 12.03 -18.05
C ASP A 87 21.69 11.21 -19.17
N ARG A 88 21.20 11.88 -20.22
CA ARG A 88 20.47 11.22 -21.32
C ARG A 88 20.63 11.97 -22.64
N VAL A 89 20.39 11.25 -23.75
CA VAL A 89 20.39 11.84 -25.10
C VAL A 89 18.96 11.94 -25.61
N VAL A 90 18.52 13.16 -25.94
CA VAL A 90 17.20 13.44 -26.52
C VAL A 90 17.39 14.17 -27.84
N LEU A 91 16.93 13.58 -28.94
CA LEU A 91 17.06 14.14 -30.30
C LEU A 91 18.51 14.55 -30.65
N GLY A 92 19.48 13.71 -30.26
CA GLY A 92 20.91 13.97 -30.48
C GLY A 92 21.52 15.04 -29.56
N THR A 93 20.74 15.62 -28.64
CA THR A 93 21.22 16.54 -27.62
C THR A 93 21.56 15.76 -26.36
N HIS A 94 22.82 15.83 -25.92
CA HIS A 94 23.26 15.20 -24.67
C HIS A 94 22.96 16.12 -23.49
N ALA A 95 21.89 15.81 -22.75
CA ALA A 95 21.38 16.59 -21.63
C ALA A 95 21.92 16.04 -20.31
N ARG A 96 22.56 16.92 -19.53
CA ARG A 96 23.08 16.63 -18.19
C ARG A 96 22.54 17.60 -17.14
N GLY A 97 22.26 17.13 -15.93
CA GLY A 97 21.73 17.96 -14.87
C GLY A 97 21.25 17.19 -13.65
N MET A 98 20.28 17.75 -12.94
CA MET A 98 19.67 17.14 -11.75
C MET A 98 18.16 17.10 -11.88
N ALA A 99 17.54 16.09 -11.30
CA ALA A 99 16.10 15.93 -11.18
C ALA A 99 15.71 15.67 -9.72
N GLU A 100 14.65 16.33 -9.28
CA GLU A 100 13.98 16.13 -8.00
C GLU A 100 12.63 15.47 -8.26
N CYS A 101 12.39 14.33 -7.65
CA CYS A 101 11.17 13.57 -7.71
C CYS A 101 10.51 13.57 -6.34
N GLN A 102 9.20 13.81 -6.31
CA GLN A 102 8.38 13.66 -5.12
C GLN A 102 7.14 12.85 -5.47
N GLY A 103 6.67 12.03 -4.53
CA GLY A 103 5.50 11.19 -4.69
C GLY A 103 4.72 11.05 -3.40
N GLU A 104 3.42 11.31 -3.47
CA GLU A 104 2.45 10.93 -2.46
C GLU A 104 1.92 9.53 -2.78
N VAL A 105 1.80 8.68 -1.76
CA VAL A 105 1.32 7.31 -1.91
C VAL A 105 0.07 7.15 -1.05
N ARG A 106 -1.01 6.64 -1.65
CA ARG A 106 -2.24 6.26 -0.96
C ARG A 106 -2.53 4.81 -1.28
N CYS A 107 -2.59 3.97 -0.25
CA CYS A 107 -2.88 2.55 -0.43
C CYS A 107 -4.27 2.22 0.12
N GLU A 108 -5.03 1.46 -0.66
CA GLU A 108 -6.39 1.03 -0.34
C GLU A 108 -6.47 -0.50 -0.44
N MET A 109 -7.14 -1.11 0.54
CA MET A 109 -7.37 -2.56 0.56
C MET A 109 -8.68 -2.87 -0.18
N GLY A 110 -8.62 -3.75 -1.18
CA GLY A 110 -9.81 -4.20 -1.90
C GLY A 110 -10.57 -5.28 -1.15
N GLN A 111 -11.87 -5.43 -1.43
CA GLN A 111 -12.63 -6.59 -0.97
C GLN A 111 -12.45 -7.76 -1.95
N GLN A 112 -11.88 -8.86 -1.47
CA GLN A 112 -11.60 -10.07 -2.25
C GLN A 112 -11.84 -11.31 -1.40
N THR A 113 -12.42 -12.35 -1.98
CA THR A 113 -12.82 -13.57 -1.25
C THR A 113 -11.75 -14.67 -1.29
N SER A 114 -10.82 -14.61 -2.24
CA SER A 114 -9.81 -15.66 -2.47
C SER A 114 -8.36 -15.18 -2.38
N ALA A 115 -8.15 -13.89 -2.18
CA ALA A 115 -6.84 -13.26 -2.05
C ALA A 115 -6.99 -11.98 -1.24
N ALA A 116 -5.87 -11.44 -0.78
CA ALA A 116 -5.83 -10.07 -0.28
C ALA A 116 -5.00 -9.21 -1.23
N GLU A 117 -5.64 -8.21 -1.82
CA GLU A 117 -5.03 -7.27 -2.75
C GLU A 117 -5.06 -5.85 -2.17
N LEU A 118 -3.89 -5.24 -2.16
CA LEU A 118 -3.69 -3.84 -1.81
C LEU A 118 -3.28 -3.08 -3.07
N VAL A 119 -4.01 -2.02 -3.39
CA VAL A 119 -3.71 -1.15 -4.52
C VAL A 119 -3.16 0.16 -3.98
N CYS A 120 -1.95 0.51 -4.40
CA CYS A 120 -1.33 1.79 -4.07
C CYS A 120 -1.40 2.73 -5.27
N HIS A 121 -2.11 3.84 -5.07
CA HIS A 121 -2.20 4.97 -5.97
C HIS A 121 -1.11 5.96 -5.62
N ILE A 122 -0.30 6.31 -6.61
CA ILE A 122 0.85 7.20 -6.44
C ILE A 122 0.63 8.39 -7.35
N SER A 123 0.84 9.59 -6.83
CA SER A 123 0.81 10.82 -7.62
C SER A 123 1.94 11.74 -7.23
N GLY A 124 2.54 12.40 -8.21
CA GLY A 124 3.70 13.22 -7.93
C GLY A 124 4.17 14.07 -9.09
N THR A 125 5.30 14.72 -8.86
CA THR A 125 5.98 15.55 -9.86
C THR A 125 7.48 15.28 -9.87
N VAL A 126 8.07 15.37 -11.06
CA VAL A 126 9.51 15.37 -11.28
C VAL A 126 9.88 16.72 -11.88
N ARG A 127 10.79 17.44 -11.23
CA ARG A 127 11.34 18.70 -11.72
C ARG A 127 12.80 18.49 -12.05
N SER A 128 13.23 18.95 -13.21
CA SER A 128 14.62 18.81 -13.63
C SER A 128 15.15 20.11 -14.23
N GLN A 129 16.45 20.30 -14.05
CA GLN A 129 17.22 21.38 -14.66
C GLN A 129 18.39 20.76 -15.39
N THR A 130 18.50 21.02 -16.70
CA THR A 130 19.52 20.38 -17.54
C THR A 130 20.20 21.38 -18.47
N CYS A 131 21.45 21.07 -18.80
CA CYS A 131 22.22 21.68 -19.86
C CYS A 131 22.50 20.63 -20.93
N GLY A 132 21.95 20.86 -22.12
CA GLY A 132 22.09 20.05 -23.32
C GLY A 132 23.18 20.56 -24.26
N THR A 133 23.97 19.66 -24.82
CA THR A 133 24.94 19.97 -25.88
C THR A 133 24.53 19.32 -27.20
N ASN A 134 24.56 20.07 -28.30
CA ASN A 134 24.34 19.55 -29.65
C ASN A 134 25.26 20.27 -30.65
N GLY A 135 26.41 19.65 -30.94
CA GLY A 135 27.50 20.30 -31.65
C GLY A 135 27.97 21.56 -30.91
N PRO A 136 28.04 22.73 -31.57
CA PRO A 136 28.45 23.98 -30.92
C PRO A 136 27.33 24.68 -30.13
N ALA A 137 26.11 24.12 -30.08
CA ALA A 137 24.98 24.71 -29.37
C ALA A 137 24.89 24.20 -27.92
N LEU A 138 24.58 25.12 -27.01
CA LEU A 138 24.26 24.86 -25.61
C LEU A 138 22.79 25.19 -25.38
N ILE A 139 22.05 24.30 -24.72
CA ILE A 139 20.61 24.45 -24.49
C ILE A 139 20.35 24.24 -23.01
N ASN A 140 20.00 25.30 -22.30
CA ASN A 140 19.56 25.22 -20.91
C ASN A 140 18.05 25.04 -20.89
N SER A 141 17.57 24.07 -20.13
CA SER A 141 16.15 23.78 -20.03
C SER A 141 15.76 23.35 -18.63
N THR A 142 14.52 23.64 -18.29
CA THR A 142 13.81 23.05 -17.16
C THR A 142 12.71 22.15 -17.70
N ALA A 143 12.44 21.05 -17.00
CA ALA A 143 11.31 20.20 -17.33
C ALA A 143 10.53 19.85 -16.07
N GLU A 144 9.22 19.91 -16.17
CA GLU A 144 8.29 19.45 -15.14
C GLU A 144 7.48 18.28 -15.70
N THR A 145 7.50 17.16 -15.00
CA THR A 145 6.73 15.96 -15.36
C THR A 145 5.78 15.64 -14.23
N SER A 146 4.48 15.77 -14.46
CA SER A 146 3.48 15.23 -13.56
C SER A 146 3.26 13.75 -13.87
N TYR A 147 3.05 12.94 -12.85
CA TYR A 147 2.81 11.52 -13.03
C TYR A 147 1.78 10.98 -12.06
N THR A 148 1.10 9.93 -12.50
CA THR A 148 0.32 9.02 -11.67
C THR A 148 0.82 7.61 -11.90
N ALA A 149 0.82 6.80 -10.86
CA ALA A 149 1.17 5.40 -10.95
C ALA A 149 0.26 4.53 -10.10
N THR A 150 0.17 3.26 -10.48
CA THR A 150 -0.56 2.24 -9.73
C THR A 150 0.36 1.06 -9.49
N LYS A 151 0.46 0.65 -8.22
CA LYS A 151 1.24 -0.49 -7.78
C LYS A 151 0.33 -1.46 -7.05
N ARG A 152 0.32 -2.73 -7.49
CA ARG A 152 -0.48 -3.79 -6.85
C ARG A 152 0.40 -4.65 -5.97
N ILE A 153 -0.07 -4.89 -4.76
CA ILE A 153 0.54 -5.77 -3.77
C ILE A 153 -0.45 -6.89 -3.49
N VAL A 154 0.01 -8.13 -3.60
CA VAL A 154 -0.82 -9.32 -3.38
C VAL A 154 -0.26 -10.08 -2.19
N PHE A 155 -1.13 -10.46 -1.27
CA PHE A 155 -0.80 -11.31 -0.14
C PHE A 155 -1.32 -12.73 -0.39
N ASP A 156 -0.42 -13.70 -0.35
CA ASP A 156 -0.70 -15.12 -0.61
C ASP A 156 -0.97 -15.93 0.69
N GLY A 157 -1.16 -15.25 1.83
CA GLY A 157 -1.32 -15.87 3.14
C GLY A 157 -0.01 -16.09 3.88
N ARG A 158 1.13 -15.92 3.22
CA ARG A 158 2.47 -16.12 3.79
C ARG A 158 3.35 -14.89 3.62
N GLN A 159 3.32 -14.30 2.43
CA GLN A 159 4.16 -13.17 2.05
C GLN A 159 3.39 -12.21 1.14
N LEU A 160 3.75 -10.95 1.25
CA LEU A 160 3.39 -9.92 0.31
C LEU A 160 4.33 -10.00 -0.89
N THR A 161 3.73 -9.95 -2.08
CA THR A 161 4.42 -9.87 -3.36
C THR A 161 3.93 -8.65 -4.12
N THR A 162 4.73 -8.15 -5.07
CA THR A 162 4.33 -6.97 -5.86
C THR A 162 4.30 -7.28 -7.35
N GLN A 163 3.35 -6.66 -8.04
CA GLN A 163 3.33 -6.62 -9.50
C GLN A 163 4.06 -5.36 -10.00
N PRO A 164 4.58 -5.33 -11.24
CA PRO A 164 5.21 -4.14 -11.79
C PRO A 164 4.30 -2.90 -11.72
N ALA A 165 4.87 -1.74 -11.41
CA ALA A 165 4.12 -0.49 -11.42
C ALA A 165 3.66 -0.13 -12.83
N VAL A 166 2.47 0.46 -12.95
CA VAL A 166 2.00 1.09 -14.19
C VAL A 166 2.06 2.60 -14.00
N VAL A 167 2.82 3.28 -14.85
CA VAL A 167 3.09 4.73 -14.74
C VAL A 167 2.49 5.46 -15.93
N ASN A 168 1.76 6.54 -15.66
CA ASN A 168 1.33 7.52 -16.65
C ASN A 168 1.99 8.86 -16.31
N ALA A 169 2.62 9.48 -17.30
CA ALA A 169 3.34 10.73 -17.11
C ALA A 169 2.96 11.75 -18.19
N ARG A 170 3.16 13.03 -17.87
CA ARG A 170 3.08 14.14 -18.82
C ARG A 170 4.19 15.12 -18.54
N THR A 171 5.04 15.35 -19.54
CA THR A 171 6.18 16.26 -19.45
C THR A 171 5.92 17.57 -20.19
N GLN A 172 6.33 18.67 -19.57
CA GLN A 172 6.44 19.98 -20.18
C GLN A 172 7.88 20.46 -20.08
N ILE A 173 8.45 20.90 -21.21
CA ILE A 173 9.83 21.41 -21.28
C ILE A 173 9.78 22.91 -21.55
N GLN A 174 10.54 23.66 -20.76
CA GLN A 174 10.79 25.07 -20.97
C GLN A 174 12.29 25.29 -21.23
N ILE A 175 12.60 25.85 -22.39
CA ILE A 175 13.97 26.28 -22.71
C ILE A 175 14.20 27.61 -22.01
N THR A 176 15.17 27.65 -21.09
CA THR A 176 15.51 28.84 -20.31
C THR A 176 16.63 29.66 -20.94
N GLY A 177 17.45 29.04 -21.79
CA GLY A 177 18.51 29.74 -22.51
C GLY A 177 19.12 28.90 -23.62
N ILE A 178 19.61 29.57 -24.65
CA ILE A 178 20.36 28.96 -25.74
C ILE A 178 21.63 29.77 -25.93
N GLY A 179 22.77 29.08 -25.98
CA GLY A 179 24.09 29.67 -26.17
C GLY A 179 24.90 28.91 -27.21
N SER A 180 26.12 29.37 -27.46
CA SER A 180 27.07 28.67 -28.31
C SER A 180 28.48 28.67 -27.75
N ILE A 181 29.19 27.57 -28.03
CA ILE A 181 30.64 27.44 -27.79
C ILE A 181 31.44 28.12 -28.93
N ALA A 182 30.81 28.40 -30.08
CA ALA A 182 31.49 29.00 -31.22
C ALA A 182 31.72 30.53 -31.03
N PRO A 183 32.87 31.07 -31.47
CA PRO A 183 33.20 32.48 -31.22
C PRO A 183 32.40 33.46 -32.10
N ARG A 184 32.10 34.63 -31.52
CA ARG A 184 31.64 35.87 -32.20
C ARG A 184 30.42 35.65 -33.11
N LEU A 185 30.55 35.99 -34.39
CA LEU A 185 29.46 35.96 -35.37
C LEU A 185 28.97 34.53 -35.66
N ARG A 186 29.87 33.54 -35.62
CA ARG A 186 29.48 32.13 -35.78
C ARG A 186 28.59 31.68 -34.62
N GLY A 187 28.90 32.10 -33.40
CA GLY A 187 28.07 31.85 -32.22
C GLY A 187 26.64 32.37 -32.39
N ARG A 188 26.47 33.62 -32.84
CA ARG A 188 25.13 34.20 -33.09
C ARG A 188 24.32 33.45 -34.14
N ILE A 189 24.98 32.93 -35.18
CA ILE A 189 24.31 32.12 -36.21
C ILE A 189 23.88 30.78 -35.61
N VAL A 190 24.77 30.12 -34.86
CA VAL A 190 24.47 28.85 -34.17
C VAL A 190 23.30 29.03 -33.21
N GLU A 191 23.30 30.08 -32.38
CA GLU A 191 22.20 30.38 -31.45
C GLU A 191 20.89 30.56 -32.19
N ARG A 192 20.84 31.37 -33.26
CA ARG A 192 19.61 31.58 -34.03
C ARG A 192 19.07 30.29 -34.64
N VAL A 193 19.95 29.45 -35.19
CA VAL A 193 19.57 28.15 -35.76
C VAL A 193 19.10 27.19 -34.66
N ALA A 194 19.81 27.15 -33.53
CA ALA A 194 19.47 26.32 -32.38
C ALA A 194 18.11 26.72 -31.78
N THR A 195 17.83 28.01 -31.61
CA THR A 195 16.54 28.51 -31.13
C THR A 195 15.39 28.07 -32.00
N ARG A 196 15.54 28.20 -33.33
CA ARG A 196 14.51 27.74 -34.26
C ARG A 196 14.29 26.23 -34.16
N ARG A 197 15.37 25.44 -34.21
CA ARG A 197 15.29 23.98 -34.13
C ARG A 197 14.71 23.49 -32.80
N ALA A 198 15.06 24.13 -31.70
CA ALA A 198 14.58 23.75 -30.38
C ALA A 198 13.08 24.06 -30.23
N ALA A 199 12.60 25.17 -30.80
CA ALA A 199 11.17 25.46 -30.88
C ALA A 199 10.43 24.42 -31.74
N ASP A 200 10.97 24.09 -32.92
CA ASP A 200 10.36 23.15 -33.87
C ASP A 200 10.28 21.72 -33.30
N SER A 201 11.27 21.31 -32.50
CA SER A 201 11.38 19.94 -31.94
C SER A 201 10.85 19.76 -30.53
N ARG A 202 10.31 20.82 -29.89
CA ARG A 202 9.89 20.79 -28.48
C ARG A 202 8.92 19.66 -28.15
N LEU A 203 7.86 19.49 -28.94
CA LEU A 203 6.84 18.47 -28.69
C LEU A 203 7.40 17.04 -28.78
N GLU A 204 8.33 16.82 -29.70
CA GLU A 204 8.98 15.51 -29.85
C GLU A 204 9.93 15.24 -28.68
N ALA A 205 10.69 16.26 -28.25
CA ALA A 205 11.53 16.18 -27.06
C ALA A 205 10.70 15.90 -25.79
N GLU A 206 9.55 16.55 -25.63
CA GLU A 206 8.61 16.32 -24.52
C GLU A 206 8.11 14.87 -24.53
N ARG A 207 7.70 14.34 -25.68
CA ARG A 207 7.24 12.95 -25.80
C ARG A 207 8.32 11.93 -25.46
N ILE A 208 9.55 12.12 -25.96
CA ILE A 208 10.67 11.23 -25.67
C ILE A 208 11.03 11.29 -24.19
N THR A 209 11.14 12.50 -23.63
CA THR A 209 11.46 12.71 -22.22
C THR A 209 10.39 12.11 -21.32
N CYS A 210 9.12 12.29 -21.65
CA CYS A 210 7.99 11.72 -20.93
C CYS A 210 8.08 10.19 -20.84
N ARG A 211 8.39 9.52 -21.96
CA ARG A 211 8.55 8.06 -21.97
C ARG A 211 9.73 7.62 -21.11
N LEU A 212 10.90 8.22 -21.31
CA LEU A 212 12.10 7.86 -20.54
C LEU A 212 11.90 8.08 -19.04
N THR A 213 11.31 9.20 -18.66
CA THR A 213 10.99 9.50 -17.26
C THR A 213 9.96 8.53 -16.69
N ALA A 214 8.95 8.11 -17.48
CA ALA A 214 7.98 7.09 -17.03
C ALA A 214 8.66 5.73 -16.78
N ASP A 215 9.57 5.30 -17.66
CA ASP A 215 10.33 4.06 -17.51
C ASP A 215 11.24 4.10 -16.26
N GLU A 216 11.93 5.21 -16.03
CA GLU A 216 12.76 5.44 -14.84
C GLU A 216 11.92 5.47 -13.55
N LEU A 217 10.77 6.16 -13.57
CA LEU A 217 9.82 6.20 -12.45
C LEU A 217 9.28 4.81 -12.13
N GLN A 218 8.95 4.01 -13.13
CA GLN A 218 8.48 2.63 -12.92
C GLN A 218 9.52 1.81 -12.15
N GLN A 219 10.77 1.84 -12.62
CA GLN A 219 11.87 1.12 -11.96
C GLN A 219 12.11 1.62 -10.54
N HIS A 220 12.09 2.94 -10.33
CA HIS A 220 12.29 3.54 -9.02
C HIS A 220 11.19 3.13 -8.04
N ILE A 221 9.92 3.25 -8.45
CA ILE A 221 8.76 2.81 -7.65
C ILE A 221 8.85 1.32 -7.35
N ASP A 222 9.20 0.49 -8.33
CA ASP A 222 9.34 -0.96 -8.14
C ASP A 222 10.42 -1.29 -7.10
N ASN A 223 11.56 -0.59 -7.13
CA ASN A 223 12.64 -0.78 -6.16
C ASN A 223 12.27 -0.32 -4.75
N GLU A 224 11.67 0.87 -4.62
CA GLU A 224 11.20 1.43 -3.35
C GLU A 224 10.18 0.50 -2.68
N PHE A 225 9.18 0.04 -3.44
CA PHE A 225 8.19 -0.88 -2.91
C PHE A 225 8.77 -2.24 -2.58
N SER A 226 9.72 -2.76 -3.37
CA SER A 226 10.37 -4.03 -3.06
C SER A 226 11.09 -3.98 -1.69
N GLN A 227 11.77 -2.89 -1.38
CA GLN A 227 12.43 -2.71 -0.08
C GLN A 227 11.43 -2.64 1.07
N ARG A 228 10.34 -1.87 0.90
CA ARG A 228 9.25 -1.78 1.91
C ARG A 228 8.60 -3.14 2.15
N ILE A 229 8.38 -3.91 1.09
CA ILE A 229 7.74 -5.23 1.17
C ILE A 229 8.65 -6.26 1.84
N VAL A 230 9.97 -6.20 1.65
CA VAL A 230 10.90 -7.04 2.41
C VAL A 230 10.82 -6.73 3.92
N SER A 231 10.73 -5.46 4.30
CA SER A 231 10.54 -5.06 5.70
C SER A 231 9.20 -5.56 6.26
N LEU A 232 8.11 -5.38 5.51
CA LEU A 232 6.77 -5.85 5.88
C LEU A 232 6.73 -7.38 6.01
N ASN A 233 7.31 -8.11 5.05
CA ASN A 233 7.38 -9.57 5.11
C ASN A 233 8.16 -10.06 6.33
N ARG A 234 9.23 -9.37 6.75
CA ARG A 234 9.92 -9.71 7.99
C ARG A 234 9.02 -9.52 9.22
N LYS A 235 8.31 -8.38 9.30
CA LYS A 235 7.36 -8.09 10.39
C LYS A 235 6.21 -9.11 10.42
N LEU A 236 5.64 -9.43 9.26
CA LEU A 236 4.57 -10.41 9.11
C LEU A 236 5.06 -11.82 9.43
N ALA A 237 6.21 -12.25 8.92
CA ALA A 237 6.75 -13.60 9.17
C ALA A 237 6.92 -13.88 10.67
N MET A 238 7.40 -12.91 11.46
CA MET A 238 7.49 -13.05 12.92
C MET A 238 6.12 -13.31 13.56
N ARG A 239 5.07 -12.60 13.11
CA ARG A 239 3.70 -12.74 13.62
C ARG A 239 3.01 -14.01 13.10
N LEU A 240 3.25 -14.37 11.85
CA LEU A 240 2.70 -15.57 11.19
C LEU A 240 3.40 -16.85 11.64
N ALA A 241 4.59 -16.79 12.24
CA ALA A 241 5.28 -17.96 12.79
C ALA A 241 4.47 -18.68 13.87
N ILE A 242 3.50 -18.00 14.49
CA ILE A 242 2.50 -18.57 15.39
C ILE A 242 1.67 -19.63 14.67
N LEU A 243 1.36 -19.37 13.40
CA LEU A 243 0.53 -20.24 12.57
C LEU A 243 1.30 -21.46 12.05
N ASP A 244 2.63 -21.44 12.08
CA ASP A 244 3.44 -22.60 11.69
C ASP A 244 3.15 -23.82 12.57
N GLY A 245 2.67 -23.60 13.80
CA GLY A 245 2.21 -24.68 14.70
C GLY A 245 0.95 -25.40 14.20
N PHE A 246 0.21 -24.82 13.26
CA PHE A 246 -1.02 -25.37 12.67
C PHE A 246 -0.79 -26.00 11.29
N LYS A 247 0.46 -26.14 10.85
CA LYS A 247 0.86 -26.74 9.55
C LYS A 247 0.71 -28.27 9.51
N ASP A 248 -0.42 -28.81 9.96
CA ASP A 248 -0.77 -30.20 9.65
C ASP A 248 -1.41 -30.29 8.25
N ASN A 249 -1.13 -31.38 7.53
CA ASN A 249 -1.58 -31.62 6.15
C ASN A 249 -3.12 -31.68 5.98
N GLU A 250 -3.86 -31.71 7.09
CA GLU A 250 -5.31 -31.78 7.12
C GLU A 250 -6.00 -30.43 6.98
N TYR A 251 -5.26 -29.32 7.09
CA TYR A 251 -5.82 -27.97 7.09
C TYR A 251 -5.56 -27.22 5.78
N ALA A 252 -6.57 -26.48 5.33
CA ALA A 252 -6.52 -25.55 4.23
C ALA A 252 -6.54 -24.12 4.77
N LEU A 253 -5.74 -23.27 4.13
CA LEU A 253 -5.67 -21.85 4.41
C LEU A 253 -6.53 -21.11 3.39
N SER A 254 -7.48 -20.33 3.86
CA SER A 254 -8.30 -19.44 3.03
C SER A 254 -8.02 -18.00 3.38
N ILE A 255 -7.89 -17.14 2.37
CA ILE A 255 -7.56 -15.72 2.55
C ILE A 255 -8.66 -14.89 1.93
N SER A 256 -9.14 -13.92 2.69
CA SER A 256 -10.00 -12.87 2.18
C SER A 256 -9.52 -11.52 2.68
N SER A 257 -9.86 -10.45 1.96
CA SER A 257 -9.65 -9.08 2.39
C SER A 257 -10.96 -8.31 2.42
N ARG A 258 -11.02 -7.37 3.35
CA ARG A 258 -12.00 -6.30 3.46
C ARG A 258 -11.24 -4.97 3.57
N PRO A 259 -11.89 -3.81 3.34
CA PRO A 259 -11.23 -2.51 3.46
C PRO A 259 -10.50 -2.31 4.79
N GLU A 260 -11.01 -2.91 5.87
CA GLU A 260 -10.50 -2.71 7.23
C GLU A 260 -9.47 -3.77 7.66
N TYR A 261 -9.45 -4.96 7.03
CA TYR A 261 -8.55 -6.05 7.43
C TYR A 261 -8.32 -7.11 6.35
N ILE A 262 -7.20 -7.81 6.49
CA ILE A 262 -6.97 -9.11 5.87
C ILE A 262 -7.37 -10.19 6.86
N GLN A 263 -8.10 -11.20 6.38
CA GLN A 263 -8.49 -12.36 7.15
C GLN A 263 -7.83 -13.60 6.59
N ILE A 264 -7.24 -14.39 7.48
CA ILE A 264 -6.67 -15.70 7.18
C ILE A 264 -7.42 -16.73 8.02
N LEU A 265 -8.18 -17.59 7.35
CA LEU A 265 -8.94 -18.67 7.97
C LEU A 265 -8.17 -19.99 7.84
N TYR A 266 -8.02 -20.68 8.96
CA TYR A 266 -7.54 -22.06 9.00
C TYR A 266 -8.75 -22.97 9.20
N ALA A 267 -9.06 -23.78 8.19
CA ALA A 267 -10.18 -24.71 8.21
C ALA A 267 -9.72 -26.10 7.75
N ARG A 268 -10.47 -27.14 8.10
CA ARG A 268 -10.17 -28.51 7.64
C ARG A 268 -10.37 -28.63 6.12
N ARG A 269 -9.43 -29.26 5.42
CA ARG A 269 -9.37 -29.36 3.94
C ARG A 269 -10.60 -30.06 3.35
N GLU A 270 -11.22 -30.98 4.07
CA GLU A 270 -12.42 -31.71 3.63
C GLU A 270 -13.64 -30.77 3.48
N THR A 271 -13.64 -29.63 4.16
CA THR A 271 -14.71 -28.63 4.12
C THR A 271 -14.45 -27.49 3.14
N ASN A 272 -13.98 -27.85 1.94
CA ASN A 272 -13.56 -26.97 0.85
C ASN A 272 -14.69 -26.09 0.24
N SER A 273 -15.82 -25.97 0.91
CA SER A 273 -16.81 -24.94 0.64
C SER A 273 -16.12 -23.59 0.85
N GLN A 274 -16.16 -22.72 -0.16
CA GLN A 274 -15.87 -21.28 -0.04
C GLN A 274 -16.81 -20.69 1.01
N THR A 275 -16.53 -20.96 2.27
CA THR A 275 -17.38 -20.55 3.35
C THR A 275 -16.84 -19.20 3.74
N ASP A 276 -17.43 -18.18 3.13
CA ASP A 276 -17.74 -16.92 3.79
C ASP A 276 -18.69 -17.22 4.98
N ALA A 277 -18.32 -18.22 5.80
CA ALA A 277 -18.97 -18.53 7.06
C ALA A 277 -18.94 -17.20 7.79
N ALA A 278 -20.11 -16.70 8.15
CA ALA A 278 -20.29 -15.44 8.84
C ALA A 278 -19.56 -15.53 10.18
N LEU A 279 -18.24 -15.34 10.15
CA LEU A 279 -17.44 -15.18 11.33
C LEU A 279 -18.03 -13.99 12.07
N PRO A 280 -18.09 -14.06 13.40
CA PRO A 280 -18.53 -12.93 14.18
C PRO A 280 -17.81 -11.66 13.72
N ASN A 281 -18.52 -10.55 13.73
CA ASN A 281 -17.90 -9.27 13.46
C ASN A 281 -17.05 -8.89 14.68
N PHE A 282 -15.86 -9.51 14.80
CA PHE A 282 -14.95 -9.22 15.88
C PHE A 282 -14.54 -7.75 15.86
N PRO A 283 -14.43 -7.09 17.02
CA PRO A 283 -13.93 -5.73 17.09
C PRO A 283 -12.55 -5.66 16.44
N LEU A 284 -12.37 -4.68 15.55
CA LEU A 284 -11.12 -4.40 14.88
C LEU A 284 -10.42 -3.28 15.62
N GLY A 285 -9.30 -3.62 16.27
CA GLY A 285 -8.34 -2.65 16.77
C GLY A 285 -7.19 -2.47 15.78
N ASP A 286 -6.20 -1.69 16.19
CA ASP A 286 -4.95 -1.50 15.43
C ASP A 286 -3.95 -2.66 15.61
N LYS A 287 -4.35 -3.67 16.38
CA LYS A 287 -3.52 -4.83 16.73
C LYS A 287 -3.94 -6.07 15.93
N LEU A 288 -3.00 -6.98 15.76
CA LEU A 288 -3.25 -8.27 15.12
C LEU A 288 -3.99 -9.17 16.11
N VAL A 289 -5.05 -9.86 15.70
CA VAL A 289 -5.85 -10.72 16.59
C VAL A 289 -6.03 -12.11 16.02
N LEU A 290 -5.66 -13.13 16.79
CA LEU A 290 -5.91 -14.54 16.49
C LEU A 290 -7.15 -15.01 17.26
N TRP A 291 -8.21 -15.34 16.55
CA TRP A 291 -9.44 -15.88 17.10
C TRP A 291 -9.42 -17.41 17.01
N ILE A 292 -9.74 -18.07 18.11
CA ILE A 292 -9.84 -19.53 18.24
C ILE A 292 -11.23 -19.87 18.79
N PRO A 293 -11.99 -20.78 18.15
CA PRO A 293 -13.30 -21.16 18.64
C PRO A 293 -13.18 -22.05 19.89
N LEU A 294 -14.14 -21.88 20.80
CA LEU A 294 -14.33 -22.68 22.00
C LEU A 294 -15.38 -23.76 21.72
N PRO A 295 -15.19 -24.98 22.26
CA PRO A 295 -16.18 -26.04 22.12
C PRO A 295 -17.48 -25.70 22.87
N ASP A 296 -18.63 -25.90 22.23
CA ASP A 296 -19.99 -25.54 22.72
C ASP A 296 -20.32 -26.06 24.13
N SER A 297 -19.70 -27.16 24.56
CA SER A 297 -19.88 -27.75 25.89
C SER A 297 -19.52 -26.84 27.09
N LYS A 298 -19.00 -25.63 26.87
CA LYS A 298 -18.50 -24.73 27.92
C LYS A 298 -19.00 -23.27 27.83
N SER A 299 -20.16 -23.03 27.22
CA SER A 299 -20.77 -21.69 27.14
C SER A 299 -21.18 -21.06 28.49
N ALA A 300 -21.09 -21.82 29.60
CA ALA A 300 -21.52 -21.39 30.94
C ALA A 300 -20.47 -20.62 31.77
N ILE A 301 -19.52 -19.94 31.13
CA ILE A 301 -18.44 -19.20 31.81
C ILE A 301 -18.77 -17.71 31.76
N ASN A 302 -18.82 -17.03 32.90
CA ASN A 302 -19.20 -15.61 33.03
C ASN A 302 -18.23 -14.66 32.29
N ASP A 303 -18.75 -13.52 31.83
CA ASP A 303 -18.15 -12.68 30.76
C ASP A 303 -17.21 -11.54 31.21
N GLU A 304 -16.88 -11.35 32.50
CA GLU A 304 -16.24 -10.09 32.96
C GLU A 304 -14.88 -10.17 33.68
N GLU A 305 -14.27 -11.35 33.88
CA GLU A 305 -12.92 -11.39 34.49
C GLU A 305 -11.82 -11.31 33.41
N ALA A 306 -10.81 -10.47 33.64
CA ALA A 306 -9.59 -10.46 32.84
C ALA A 306 -8.80 -11.74 33.13
N TRP A 307 -8.69 -12.63 32.15
CA TRP A 307 -8.06 -13.94 32.32
C TRP A 307 -6.53 -13.82 32.31
N GLY A 308 -5.87 -14.43 33.29
CA GLY A 308 -4.45 -14.72 33.21
C GLY A 308 -4.21 -15.96 32.32
N LEU A 309 -3.05 -16.06 31.69
CA LEU A 309 -2.71 -17.21 30.84
C LEU A 309 -2.66 -18.55 31.61
N GLU A 310 -2.47 -18.48 32.93
CA GLU A 310 -2.56 -19.62 33.86
C GLU A 310 -3.99 -20.18 33.94
N ASP A 311 -5.01 -19.32 33.85
CA ASP A 311 -6.42 -19.69 33.97
C ASP A 311 -6.91 -20.42 32.71
N VAL A 312 -6.34 -20.13 31.55
CA VAL A 312 -6.71 -20.74 30.26
C VAL A 312 -6.16 -22.17 30.10
N LYS A 313 -5.20 -22.60 30.94
CA LYS A 313 -4.56 -23.93 30.84
C LYS A 313 -5.55 -25.09 30.96
N GLY A 314 -6.66 -24.92 31.70
CA GLY A 314 -7.73 -25.91 31.84
C GLY A 314 -8.78 -25.90 30.72
N PHE A 315 -8.72 -24.92 29.82
CA PHE A 315 -9.76 -24.68 28.79
C PHE A 315 -9.29 -24.98 27.38
N LEU A 316 -8.00 -24.77 27.09
CA LEU A 316 -7.46 -25.14 25.78
C LEU A 316 -7.49 -26.65 25.60
N PRO A 317 -8.00 -27.16 24.47
CA PRO A 317 -7.81 -28.55 24.11
C PRO A 317 -6.31 -28.92 24.18
N LEU A 318 -5.98 -30.13 24.61
CA LEU A 318 -4.58 -30.59 24.72
C LEU A 318 -3.81 -30.39 23.40
N TRP A 319 -4.49 -30.51 22.25
CA TRP A 319 -3.90 -30.26 20.93
C TRP A 319 -3.58 -28.79 20.66
N LEU A 320 -4.23 -27.86 21.37
CA LEU A 320 -4.04 -26.41 21.28
C LEU A 320 -3.05 -25.90 22.34
N TYR A 321 -2.85 -26.67 23.42
CA TYR A 321 -1.89 -26.35 24.48
C TYR A 321 -0.44 -26.34 23.97
N ALA A 322 -0.03 -27.34 23.18
CA ALA A 322 1.32 -27.40 22.63
C ALA A 322 1.61 -26.25 21.63
N PRO A 323 0.70 -25.90 20.69
CA PRO A 323 0.80 -24.68 19.89
C PRO A 323 0.84 -23.43 20.75
N VAL A 324 -0.13 -23.21 21.65
CA VAL A 324 -0.22 -21.96 22.44
C VAL A 324 0.96 -21.80 23.39
N SER A 325 1.47 -22.87 23.99
CA SER A 325 2.68 -22.79 24.81
C SER A 325 3.96 -22.54 24.00
N ARG A 326 4.08 -23.09 22.78
CA ARG A 326 5.18 -22.75 21.84
C ARG A 326 5.07 -21.32 21.33
N ILE A 327 3.85 -20.88 21.06
CA ILE A 327 3.50 -19.51 20.68
C ILE A 327 3.89 -18.60 21.82
N LYS A 328 3.47 -18.90 23.06
CA LYS A 328 3.85 -18.17 24.27
C LYS A 328 5.37 -18.12 24.44
N ALA A 329 6.10 -19.23 24.34
CA ALA A 329 7.55 -19.23 24.47
C ALA A 329 8.25 -18.36 23.41
N LYS A 330 7.79 -18.40 22.16
CA LYS A 330 8.29 -17.52 21.08
C LYS A 330 7.87 -16.05 21.25
N ILE A 331 6.69 -15.81 21.80
CA ILE A 331 6.14 -14.47 22.05
C ILE A 331 6.80 -13.84 23.27
N ASP A 332 6.99 -14.58 24.36
CA ASP A 332 7.68 -14.13 25.57
C ASP A 332 9.14 -13.72 25.23
N GLU A 333 9.75 -14.32 24.19
CA GLU A 333 11.05 -13.89 23.65
C GLU A 333 10.99 -12.64 22.74
N SER A 334 9.81 -12.20 22.26
CA SER A 334 9.71 -11.21 21.17
C SER A 334 8.62 -10.12 21.29
N THR A 335 7.64 -10.23 22.19
CA THR A 335 6.51 -9.29 22.31
C THR A 335 6.04 -9.18 23.78
N PRO A 336 6.00 -7.97 24.38
CA PRO A 336 5.86 -7.82 25.84
C PRO A 336 4.43 -7.88 26.41
N ARG A 337 3.38 -8.03 25.59
CA ARG A 337 1.99 -8.09 26.09
C ARG A 337 1.08 -8.89 25.16
N LEU A 338 0.32 -9.82 25.76
CA LEU A 338 -0.73 -10.59 25.10
C LEU A 338 -2.04 -10.27 25.84
N ASP A 339 -2.97 -9.63 25.15
CA ASP A 339 -4.28 -9.33 25.70
C ASP A 339 -5.28 -10.42 25.23
N LEU A 340 -6.16 -10.86 26.14
CA LEU A 340 -7.18 -11.86 25.84
C LEU A 340 -8.52 -11.15 25.64
N LEU A 341 -9.17 -11.45 24.52
CA LEU A 341 -10.49 -10.98 24.17
C LEU A 341 -11.43 -12.18 24.14
N ARG A 342 -12.68 -12.01 24.55
CA ARG A 342 -13.73 -13.01 24.38
C ARG A 342 -14.87 -12.41 23.57
N HIS A 343 -15.35 -13.17 22.59
CA HIS A 343 -16.49 -12.76 21.79
C HIS A 343 -17.30 -13.99 21.38
N SER A 344 -18.49 -14.14 21.95
CA SER A 344 -19.34 -15.33 21.75
C SER A 344 -18.59 -16.62 22.14
N ASN A 345 -18.56 -17.64 21.26
CA ASN A 345 -17.81 -18.87 21.41
C ASN A 345 -16.36 -18.75 20.90
N TRP A 346 -15.75 -17.56 20.87
CA TRP A 346 -14.37 -17.38 20.43
C TRP A 346 -13.51 -16.68 21.50
N ILE A 347 -12.25 -17.11 21.59
CA ILE A 347 -11.19 -16.40 22.30
C ILE A 347 -10.27 -15.73 21.27
N GLY A 348 -10.12 -14.42 21.40
CA GLY A 348 -9.17 -13.61 20.66
C GLY A 348 -7.88 -13.43 21.46
N PHE A 349 -6.75 -13.62 20.80
CA PHE A 349 -5.43 -13.29 21.32
C PHE A 349 -4.94 -12.07 20.57
N GLU A 350 -4.87 -10.94 21.24
CA GLU A 350 -4.45 -9.67 20.66
C GLU A 350 -2.94 -9.49 20.85
N PHE A 351 -2.24 -9.26 19.74
CA PHE A 351 -0.78 -9.10 19.70
C PHE A 351 -0.46 -7.64 19.37
N GLY A 352 0.08 -6.92 20.37
CA GLY A 352 0.52 -5.55 20.21
C GLY A 352 1.80 -5.28 20.97
N SER A 353 2.68 -4.50 20.36
CA SER A 353 3.67 -3.74 21.12
C SER A 353 2.98 -2.43 21.52
N ASP A 354 2.63 -2.26 22.79
CA ASP A 354 2.61 -0.90 23.32
C ASP A 354 4.04 -0.40 23.14
N ALA A 355 4.26 0.44 22.11
CA ALA A 355 5.42 1.29 22.11
C ALA A 355 5.27 2.13 23.38
N ALA A 356 6.08 1.85 24.40
CA ALA A 356 6.30 2.81 25.47
C ALA A 356 6.60 4.14 24.79
N GLN A 357 5.70 5.11 25.01
CA GLN A 357 5.78 6.47 24.45
C GLN A 357 7.10 7.15 24.79
#